data_AF-N6U7M8-F1
#
_entry.id   AF-N6U7M8-F1
#
_cell.length_a   1.000
_cell.length_b   1.000
_cell.length_c   1.000
_cell.angle_alpha   90.00
_cell.angle_beta   90.00
_cell.angle_gamma   90.00
#
_symmetry.space_group_name_H-M   'P 1'
#
loop_
_entity.id
_entity.type
_entity.pdbx_description
1 polymer ?
#
loop_
_entity_poly.entity_id
_entity_poly.type
_entity_poly.pdbx_seq_one_letter_code
_entity_poly.pdbx_strand_id
1 'polypeptide(L)'
;MRKCGFDECPQWSASDWISCERAKCFAFHKAIQRRTVSCQIAGNLTVDSDQCVFKEKPTQSQECYNPKCVGRWKVGSWSQCNAKCGKQGEKYRTFHCVWYRTKKSAGDACKNVPRPPTRKSCKGPPCDNTAGEHVN
;
A
#
# COMPACT_ATOMS: atom_id res chain seq x y z
N MET A 1 4.66 48.36 -1.91
CA MET A 1 4.19 47.53 -3.04
C MET A 1 4.94 47.96 -4.29
N ARG A 2 5.96 47.22 -4.74
CA ARG A 2 6.69 47.56 -5.99
C ARG A 2 5.90 47.02 -7.17
N LYS A 3 5.48 47.92 -8.05
CA LYS A 3 4.75 47.62 -9.30
C LYS A 3 5.71 46.93 -10.28
N CYS A 4 5.34 45.76 -10.78
CA CYS A 4 6.01 45.08 -11.89
C CYS A 4 5.85 45.99 -13.12
N GLY A 5 6.94 46.39 -13.78
CA GLY A 5 6.86 47.11 -15.05
C GLY A 5 6.62 46.12 -16.19
N PHE A 6 5.52 46.32 -16.93
CA PHE A 6 5.19 45.82 -18.28
C PHE A 6 5.71 44.40 -18.64
N ASP A 7 4.95 43.31 -18.80
CA ASP A 7 3.52 43.02 -18.75
C ASP A 7 3.40 41.66 -18.03
N GLU A 8 2.49 41.59 -17.05
CA GLU A 8 2.15 40.41 -16.24
C GLU A 8 3.20 39.92 -15.21
N CYS A 9 2.80 39.91 -13.93
CA CYS A 9 3.64 39.43 -12.85
C CYS A 9 3.56 37.89 -12.72
N PRO A 10 4.65 37.20 -12.38
CA PRO A 10 4.65 35.75 -12.17
C PRO A 10 3.62 35.30 -11.13
N GLN A 11 2.90 34.22 -11.43
CA GLN A 11 1.89 33.64 -10.54
C GLN A 11 1.99 32.12 -10.50
N TRP A 12 1.61 31.53 -9.37
CA TRP A 12 1.46 30.08 -9.29
C TRP A 12 0.30 29.62 -10.16
N SER A 13 0.57 28.64 -11.01
CA SER A 13 -0.40 27.93 -11.82
C SER A 13 -0.42 26.47 -11.40
N ALA A 14 -1.63 25.90 -11.30
CA ALA A 14 -1.83 24.52 -10.90
C ALA A 14 -2.66 23.80 -11.96
N SER A 15 -2.17 22.65 -12.42
CA SER A 15 -2.92 21.82 -13.36
C SER A 15 -4.14 21.19 -12.70
N ASP A 16 -4.99 20.58 -13.52
CA ASP A 16 -6.00 19.66 -13.02
C ASP A 16 -5.38 18.52 -12.23
N TRP A 17 -6.17 18.01 -11.29
CA TRP A 17 -5.82 16.81 -10.53
C TRP A 17 -5.91 15.57 -11.40
N ILE A 18 -4.94 14.66 -11.26
CA ILE A 18 -5.09 13.30 -11.78
C ILE A 18 -6.31 12.66 -11.10
N SER A 19 -7.21 12.07 -11.90
CA SER A 19 -8.37 11.33 -11.38
C SER A 19 -8.01 10.42 -10.20
N CYS A 20 -8.71 10.60 -9.08
CA CYS A 20 -8.42 9.87 -7.85
C CYS A 20 -8.48 8.35 -8.04
N GLU A 21 -9.32 7.85 -8.94
CA GLU A 21 -9.41 6.42 -9.23
C GLU A 21 -8.12 5.80 -9.78
N ARG A 22 -7.28 6.64 -10.41
CA ARG A 22 -5.96 6.28 -10.95
C ARG A 22 -4.83 6.57 -9.98
N ALA A 23 -5.11 7.27 -8.89
CA ALA A 23 -4.11 7.64 -7.89
C ALA A 23 -3.58 6.43 -7.13
N LYS A 24 -2.34 6.55 -6.62
CA LYS A 24 -1.69 5.49 -5.87
C LYS A 24 -2.33 5.36 -4.49
N CYS A 25 -2.81 4.15 -4.19
CA CYS A 25 -3.34 3.79 -2.88
C CYS A 25 -2.25 3.85 -1.80
N PHE A 26 -2.62 4.32 -0.61
CA PHE A 26 -1.76 4.30 0.57
C PHE A 26 -2.47 3.79 1.83
N ALA A 27 -3.80 3.84 1.88
CA ALA A 27 -4.61 3.28 2.96
C ALA A 27 -5.98 2.77 2.44
N PHE A 28 -6.79 2.18 3.32
CA PHE A 28 -8.11 1.67 2.96
C PHE A 28 -9.00 2.81 2.42
N HIS A 29 -9.48 2.63 1.19
CA HIS A 29 -10.25 3.60 0.41
C HIS A 29 -9.58 4.97 0.20
N LYS A 30 -8.27 5.07 0.41
CA LYS A 30 -7.54 6.33 0.38
C LYS A 30 -6.37 6.27 -0.59
N ALA A 31 -6.30 7.28 -1.46
CA ALA A 31 -5.22 7.48 -2.43
C ALA A 31 -4.68 8.91 -2.36
N ILE A 32 -3.49 9.13 -2.93
CA ILE A 32 -2.88 10.47 -3.05
C ILE A 32 -2.93 10.89 -4.51
N GLN A 33 -3.76 11.87 -4.84
CA GLN A 33 -3.74 12.51 -6.15
C GLN A 33 -2.70 13.63 -6.18
N ARG A 34 -2.10 13.83 -7.35
CA ARG A 34 -1.05 14.82 -7.60
C ARG A 34 -1.45 15.70 -8.77
N ARG A 35 -0.95 16.93 -8.76
CA ARG A 35 -1.04 17.87 -9.87
C ARG A 35 0.30 18.57 -10.06
N THR A 36 0.49 19.20 -11.21
CA THR A 36 1.66 20.05 -11.44
C THR A 36 1.39 21.43 -10.86
N VAL A 37 2.39 22.01 -10.20
CA VAL A 37 2.37 23.39 -9.72
C VAL A 37 3.64 24.07 -10.21
N SER A 38 3.50 25.11 -11.01
CA SER A 38 4.60 25.84 -11.64
C SER A 38 4.39 27.35 -11.47
N CYS A 39 5.49 28.10 -11.44
CA CYS A 39 5.44 29.56 -11.50
C CYS A 39 5.36 29.97 -12.98
N GLN A 40 4.37 30.78 -13.35
CA GLN A 40 4.11 31.16 -14.73
C GLN A 40 3.91 32.67 -14.90
N ILE A 41 4.38 33.21 -16.02
CA ILE A 41 4.04 34.55 -16.52
C ILE A 41 3.03 34.38 -17.66
N ALA A 42 2.00 35.23 -17.72
CA ALA A 42 0.95 35.15 -18.76
C ALA A 42 0.23 33.80 -18.88
N GLY A 43 0.24 33.00 -17.81
CA GLY A 43 -0.42 31.70 -17.74
C GLY A 43 0.18 30.61 -18.65
N ASN A 44 1.29 30.88 -19.35
CA ASN A 44 1.89 29.93 -20.30
C ASN A 44 3.42 29.81 -20.17
N LEU A 45 4.12 30.87 -19.77
CA LEU A 45 5.57 30.87 -19.69
C LEU A 45 6.00 30.41 -18.30
N THR A 46 6.50 29.18 -18.20
CA THR A 46 7.01 28.66 -16.93
C THR A 46 8.36 29.29 -16.61
N VAL A 47 8.47 29.90 -15.42
CA VAL A 47 9.67 30.54 -14.90
C VAL A 47 10.09 29.87 -13.59
N ASP A 48 11.23 30.30 -13.04
CA ASP A 48 11.75 29.78 -11.78
C ASP A 48 10.75 29.97 -10.62
N SER A 49 10.65 28.97 -9.73
CA SER A 49 9.75 29.02 -8.57
C SER A 49 10.00 30.20 -7.65
N ASP A 50 11.25 30.68 -7.58
CA ASP A 50 11.68 31.80 -6.74
C ASP A 50 10.99 33.09 -7.14
N GLN A 51 10.53 33.20 -8.39
CA GLN A 51 9.75 34.33 -8.88
C GLN A 51 8.31 34.35 -8.38
N CYS A 52 7.84 33.29 -7.71
CA CYS A 52 6.48 33.21 -7.15
C CYS A 52 6.47 33.05 -5.62
N VAL A 53 7.62 33.00 -4.94
CA VAL A 53 7.70 32.72 -3.48
C VAL A 53 7.00 33.77 -2.61
N PHE A 54 6.76 34.97 -3.14
CA PHE A 54 5.98 36.00 -2.48
C PHE A 54 4.46 35.70 -2.45
N LYS A 55 4.01 34.67 -3.15
CA LYS A 55 2.63 34.16 -3.11
C LYS A 55 2.61 32.76 -2.51
N GLU A 56 1.48 32.42 -1.87
CA GLU A 56 1.26 31.08 -1.36
C GLU A 56 1.26 30.04 -2.50
N LYS A 57 2.12 29.04 -2.36
CA LYS A 57 2.23 27.95 -3.35
C LYS A 57 1.04 26.99 -3.20
N PRO A 58 0.27 26.74 -4.27
CA PRO A 58 -0.82 25.77 -4.23
C PRO A 58 -0.32 24.37 -3.86
N THR A 59 -1.17 23.59 -3.18
CA THR A 59 -0.85 22.22 -2.80
C THR A 59 -0.64 21.35 -4.04
N GLN A 60 0.46 20.58 -4.06
CA GLN A 60 0.81 19.69 -5.17
C GLN A 60 0.21 18.28 -5.04
N SER A 61 -0.15 17.88 -3.82
CA SER A 61 -0.70 16.55 -3.52
C SER A 61 -1.78 16.63 -2.46
N GLN A 62 -2.87 15.89 -2.64
CA GLN A 62 -3.92 15.77 -1.64
C GLN A 62 -4.43 14.34 -1.50
N GLU A 63 -4.96 14.03 -0.32
CA GLU A 63 -5.71 12.80 -0.10
C GLU A 63 -7.03 12.85 -0.89
N CYS A 64 -7.46 11.70 -1.38
CA CYS A 64 -8.75 11.56 -2.02
C CYS A 64 -9.33 10.15 -1.76
N TYR A 65 -10.65 10.06 -1.82
CA TYR A 65 -11.36 8.79 -1.68
C TYR A 65 -11.26 7.98 -2.97
N ASN A 66 -10.71 6.77 -2.88
CA ASN A 66 -10.62 5.83 -3.99
C ASN A 66 -11.14 4.45 -3.55
N PRO A 67 -12.35 4.03 -3.99
CA PRO A 67 -12.95 2.76 -3.59
C PRO A 67 -12.16 1.54 -4.12
N LYS A 68 -11.26 1.73 -5.09
CA LYS A 68 -10.39 0.66 -5.62
C LYS A 68 -9.23 0.34 -4.67
N CYS A 69 -8.99 1.17 -3.64
CA CYS A 69 -7.95 0.97 -2.63
C CYS A 69 -8.41 0.02 -1.51
N VAL A 70 -8.52 -1.25 -1.85
CA VAL A 70 -8.93 -2.31 -0.92
C VAL A 70 -7.74 -3.21 -0.59
N GLY A 71 -7.42 -3.32 0.71
CA GLY A 71 -6.46 -4.29 1.23
C GLY A 71 -7.11 -5.64 1.52
N ARG A 72 -6.36 -6.73 1.37
CA ARG A 72 -6.78 -8.07 1.80
C ARG A 72 -5.60 -8.85 2.39
N TRP A 73 -5.90 -9.78 3.29
CA TRP A 73 -4.91 -10.73 3.77
C TRP A 73 -4.58 -11.76 2.69
N LYS A 74 -3.32 -11.79 2.24
CA LYS A 74 -2.75 -12.92 1.51
C LYS A 74 -2.23 -13.92 2.53
N VAL A 75 -2.85 -15.10 2.55
CA VAL A 75 -2.55 -16.16 3.52
C VAL A 75 -1.55 -17.14 2.92
N GLY A 76 -0.50 -17.46 3.68
CA GLY A 76 0.48 -18.47 3.30
C GLY A 76 0.00 -19.90 3.55
N SER A 77 0.76 -20.85 3.03
CA SER A 77 0.57 -22.27 3.32
C SER A 77 0.80 -22.56 4.80
N TRP A 78 0.15 -23.61 5.30
CA TRP A 78 0.47 -24.15 6.61
C TRP A 78 1.83 -24.82 6.61
N SER A 79 2.56 -24.68 7.71
CA SER A 79 3.74 -25.48 8.02
C SER A 79 3.36 -26.95 8.14
N GLN A 80 4.39 -27.80 8.16
CA GLN A 80 4.24 -29.17 8.66
C GLN A 80 3.79 -29.16 10.12
N CYS A 81 3.18 -30.27 10.54
CA CYS A 81 2.82 -30.48 11.94
C CYS A 81 4.09 -30.62 12.78
N ASN A 82 4.18 -29.92 13.91
CA ASN A 82 5.33 -30.05 14.81
C ASN A 82 5.27 -31.29 15.72
N ALA A 83 4.24 -32.13 15.58
CA ALA A 83 4.06 -33.32 16.39
C ALA A 83 4.94 -34.49 15.92
N LYS A 84 5.39 -35.30 16.89
CA LYS A 84 5.95 -36.64 16.63
C LYS A 84 4.87 -37.57 16.06
N CYS A 85 5.30 -38.70 15.48
CA CYS A 85 4.38 -39.66 14.88
C CYS A 85 3.25 -40.07 15.85
N GLY A 86 2.02 -40.16 15.34
CA GLY A 86 0.84 -40.53 16.13
C GLY A 86 0.43 -39.57 17.25
N LYS A 87 1.17 -38.48 17.50
CA LYS A 87 0.87 -37.50 18.56
C LYS A 87 0.12 -36.27 18.02
N GLN A 88 -0.50 -35.51 18.92
CA GLN A 88 -1.08 -34.21 18.59
C GLN A 88 -0.02 -33.12 18.62
N GLY A 89 -0.24 -32.09 17.82
CA GLY A 89 0.54 -30.85 17.85
C GLY A 89 -0.14 -29.78 17.05
N GLU A 90 0.67 -28.85 16.54
CA GLU A 90 0.21 -27.64 15.88
C GLU A 90 0.98 -27.37 14.59
N LYS A 91 0.29 -26.70 13.68
CA LYS A 91 0.89 -26.11 12.49
C LYS A 91 0.56 -24.64 12.42
N TYR A 92 1.47 -23.92 11.78
CA TYR A 92 1.51 -22.47 11.76
C TYR A 92 1.43 -21.95 10.33
N ARG A 93 0.97 -20.73 10.13
CA ARG A 93 1.08 -20.03 8.85
C ARG A 93 1.23 -18.53 9.05
N THR A 94 1.79 -17.87 8.05
CA THR A 94 1.88 -16.41 8.01
C THR A 94 0.81 -15.81 7.09
N PHE A 95 0.60 -14.52 7.22
CA PHE A 95 -0.20 -13.74 6.29
C PHE A 95 0.44 -12.37 6.06
N HIS A 96 0.14 -11.75 4.93
CA HIS A 96 0.62 -10.40 4.59
C HIS A 96 -0.53 -9.56 4.03
N CYS A 97 -0.59 -8.27 4.38
CA CYS A 97 -1.57 -7.37 3.79
C CYS A 97 -1.14 -6.98 2.37
N VAL A 98 -2.01 -7.22 1.40
CA VAL A 98 -1.76 -6.89 -0.01
C VAL A 98 -2.94 -6.14 -0.62
N TRP A 99 -2.66 -5.32 -1.64
CA TRP A 99 -3.70 -4.66 -2.40
C TRP A 99 -4.48 -5.70 -3.21
N TYR A 100 -5.81 -5.64 -3.17
CA TYR A 100 -6.67 -6.60 -3.85
C TYR A 100 -6.34 -6.71 -5.33
N ARG A 101 -6.12 -5.59 -6.03
CA ARG A 101 -5.86 -5.57 -7.48
C ARG A 101 -4.43 -5.96 -7.85
N THR A 102 -3.43 -5.34 -7.22
CA THR A 102 -2.03 -5.47 -7.65
C THR A 102 -1.28 -6.60 -6.94
N LYS A 103 -1.83 -7.14 -5.85
CA LYS A 103 -1.21 -8.14 -4.97
C LYS A 103 0.11 -7.69 -4.32
N LYS A 104 0.52 -6.43 -4.51
CA LYS A 104 1.67 -5.81 -3.84
C LYS A 104 1.33 -5.52 -2.37
N SER A 105 2.34 -5.30 -1.54
CA SER A 105 2.17 -4.95 -0.13
C SER A 105 1.28 -3.70 0.04
N ALA A 106 0.40 -3.75 1.04
CA ALA A 106 -0.59 -2.70 1.29
C ALA A 106 -0.52 -2.10 2.71
N GLY A 107 0.54 -2.40 3.46
CA GLY A 107 0.74 -1.87 4.81
C GLY A 107 -0.51 -2.05 5.69
N ASP A 108 -1.03 -0.93 6.19
CA ASP A 108 -2.16 -0.90 7.13
C ASP A 108 -3.54 -0.94 6.47
N ALA A 109 -3.63 -1.14 5.14
CA ALA A 109 -4.92 -1.21 4.45
C ALA A 109 -5.81 -2.38 4.94
N CYS A 110 -5.25 -3.35 5.66
CA CYS A 110 -5.97 -4.47 6.27
C CYS A 110 -6.24 -4.29 7.78
N LYS A 111 -5.99 -3.11 8.37
CA LYS A 111 -6.10 -2.87 9.82
C LYS A 111 -7.47 -3.26 10.39
N ASN A 112 -8.53 -3.02 9.62
CA ASN A 112 -9.92 -3.32 9.99
C ASN A 112 -10.46 -4.60 9.33
N VAL A 113 -9.60 -5.40 8.68
CA VAL A 113 -9.99 -6.67 8.06
C VAL A 113 -9.69 -7.80 9.05
N PRO A 114 -10.65 -8.70 9.35
CA PRO A 114 -10.44 -9.82 10.27
C PRO A 114 -9.18 -10.60 9.94
N ARG A 115 -8.31 -10.79 10.95
CA ARG A 115 -7.05 -11.51 10.78
C ARG A 115 -7.30 -13.01 10.60
N PRO A 116 -6.70 -13.67 9.60
CA PRO A 116 -6.80 -15.12 9.43
C PRO A 116 -6.15 -15.86 10.61
N PRO A 117 -6.62 -17.06 10.96
CA PRO A 117 -5.98 -17.86 12.01
C PRO A 117 -4.58 -18.24 11.57
N THR A 118 -3.60 -18.12 12.45
CA THR A 118 -2.18 -18.41 12.20
C THR A 118 -1.72 -19.74 12.78
N ARG A 119 -2.58 -20.40 13.55
CA ARG A 119 -2.33 -21.66 14.24
C ARG A 119 -3.53 -22.58 14.07
N LYS A 120 -3.29 -23.88 13.91
CA LYS A 120 -4.32 -24.92 14.05
C LYS A 120 -3.70 -26.23 14.56
N SER A 121 -4.53 -27.04 15.20
CA SER A 121 -4.17 -28.39 15.63
C SER A 121 -3.93 -29.33 14.44
N CYS A 122 -3.11 -30.34 14.67
CA CYS A 122 -2.80 -31.41 13.72
C CYS A 122 -2.37 -32.69 14.44
N LYS A 123 -2.36 -33.81 13.71
CA LYS A 123 -1.72 -35.06 14.13
C LYS A 123 -0.42 -35.23 13.36
N GLY A 124 0.60 -35.76 14.04
CA GLY A 124 1.86 -36.15 13.42
C GLY A 124 1.66 -37.26 12.40
N PRO A 125 2.69 -37.58 11.60
CA PRO A 125 2.62 -38.66 10.62
C PRO A 125 2.31 -40.00 11.29
N PRO A 126 1.87 -41.02 10.54
CA PRO A 126 1.85 -42.40 11.04
C PRO A 126 3.23 -42.81 11.59
N CYS A 127 3.25 -43.67 12.61
CA CYS A 127 4.51 -44.26 13.07
C CYS A 127 4.85 -45.46 12.17
N ASP A 128 6.08 -45.53 11.67
CA ASP A 128 6.58 -46.72 10.99
C ASP A 128 6.96 -47.74 12.04
N ASN A 129 6.20 -48.83 12.12
CA ASN A 129 6.45 -49.93 13.06
C ASN A 129 7.43 -50.98 12.51
N THR A 130 8.13 -50.71 11.40
CA THR A 130 9.01 -51.68 10.71
C THR A 130 10.44 -51.73 11.25
N ALA A 131 10.76 -51.03 12.34
CA ALA A 131 12.07 -51.09 12.99
C ALA A 131 12.08 -52.02 14.21
N GLY A 132 11.52 -53.24 14.07
CA GLY A 132 11.39 -54.21 15.15
C GLY A 132 11.50 -55.68 14.78
N GLU A 133 11.63 -56.04 13.50
CA GLU A 133 11.84 -57.43 13.08
C GLU A 133 13.29 -57.62 12.61
N HIS A 134 14.23 -57.59 13.57
CA HIS A 134 15.44 -58.38 13.40
C HIS A 134 15.03 -59.85 13.53
N VAL A 135 14.92 -60.49 12.37
CA VAL A 135 14.72 -61.93 12.18
C VAL A 135 15.81 -62.68 12.93
N ASN A 136 15.37 -63.66 13.72
CA ASN A 136 16.17 -64.62 14.48
C ASN A 136 17.07 -65.46 13.58
#